data_AF-A0A6G5A226-F1
#
_entry.id   AF-A0A6G5A226-F1
#
_cell.length_a   1.000
_cell.length_b   1.000
_cell.length_c   1.000
_cell.angle_alpha   90.00
_cell.angle_beta   90.00
_cell.angle_gamma   90.00
#
_symmetry.space_group_name_H-M   'P 1'
#
loop_
_entity.id
_entity.type
_entity.pdbx_description
1 polymer ?
#
loop_
_entity_poly.entity_id
_entity_poly.type
_entity_poly.pdbx_seq_one_letter_code
_entity_poly.pdbx_strand_id
1 'polypeptide(L)'
;MLPELGVRLEDREDENGVLTSVIKVVGKEAILAEREEKRRKEEKKKEEKERRKREMELKQAERDMQRAVNPKEMFLKETDKYSRFDPDTGLPTHDVEGKELSKGQLKKVKKLQEAQEKKYEKYLAEVKESVG
;
A
#
# COMPACT_ATOMS: atom_id res chain seq x y z
N MET A 1 -38.49 10.11 -4.21
CA MET A 1 -38.09 10.75 -2.93
C MET A 1 -37.50 12.12 -3.24
N LEU A 2 -38.01 13.19 -2.62
CA LEU A 2 -37.54 14.57 -2.79
C LEU A 2 -36.81 15.02 -1.50
N PRO A 3 -35.51 14.76 -1.41
CA PRO A 3 -34.79 14.83 -0.14
C PRO A 3 -34.35 16.25 0.27
N GLU A 4 -34.61 17.28 -0.53
CA GLU A 4 -34.41 18.69 -0.12
C GLU A 4 -35.55 19.22 0.76
N LEU A 5 -36.75 18.61 0.65
CA LEU A 5 -37.95 19.01 1.40
C LEU A 5 -38.34 18.02 2.50
N GLY A 6 -37.66 16.88 2.61
CA GLY A 6 -37.95 15.88 3.63
C GLY A 6 -39.22 15.06 3.35
N VAL A 7 -39.70 15.02 2.10
CA VAL A 7 -40.98 14.40 1.76
C VAL A 7 -40.77 13.07 1.04
N ARG A 8 -41.37 12.02 1.62
CA ARG A 8 -41.58 10.70 0.99
C ARG A 8 -43.03 10.64 0.52
N LEU A 9 -43.22 10.59 -0.80
CA LEU A 9 -44.51 10.26 -1.40
C LEU A 9 -44.69 8.74 -1.36
N GLU A 10 -45.73 8.28 -0.68
CA GLU A 10 -46.26 6.93 -0.84
C GLU A 10 -47.70 7.07 -1.33
N ASP A 11 -48.00 6.46 -2.47
CA ASP A 11 -49.36 6.38 -2.98
C ASP A 11 -50.11 5.29 -2.21
N ARG A 12 -51.25 5.67 -1.62
CA ARG A 12 -52.21 4.72 -1.06
C ARG A 12 -53.46 4.75 -1.91
N GLU A 13 -53.85 3.58 -2.37
CA GLU A 13 -55.11 3.36 -3.08
C GLU A 13 -56.19 3.12 -2.02
N ASP A 14 -57.25 3.93 -2.03
CA ASP A 14 -58.39 3.73 -1.13
C ASP A 14 -59.35 2.64 -1.68
N GLU A 15 -60.32 2.21 -0.87
CA GLU A 15 -61.30 1.18 -1.26
C GLU A 15 -62.20 1.58 -2.45
N ASN A 16 -62.10 2.81 -2.96
CA ASN A 16 -62.81 3.29 -4.15
C ASN A 16 -61.88 3.44 -5.38
N GLY A 17 -60.62 2.98 -5.29
CA GLY A 17 -59.66 3.05 -6.39
C GLY A 17 -59.08 4.44 -6.63
N VAL A 18 -59.20 5.37 -5.67
CA VAL A 18 -58.62 6.70 -5.77
C VAL A 18 -57.24 6.70 -5.10
N LEU A 19 -56.21 6.99 -5.90
CA LEU A 19 -54.84 7.16 -5.41
C LEU A 19 -54.75 8.46 -4.61
N THR A 20 -54.63 8.36 -3.29
CA THR A 20 -54.37 9.50 -2.42
C THR A 20 -52.90 9.53 -2.03
N SER A 21 -52.20 10.58 -2.48
CA SER A 21 -50.79 10.80 -2.15
C SER A 21 -50.67 11.36 -0.73
N VAL A 22 -50.34 10.52 0.24
CA VAL A 22 -50.17 10.94 1.64
C VAL A 22 -48.74 11.43 1.86
N ILE A 23 -48.60 12.74 2.09
CA ILE A 23 -47.32 13.36 2.45
C ILE A 23 -47.04 13.05 3.94
N LYS A 24 -46.17 12.05 4.21
CA LYS A 24 -45.57 11.91 5.54
C LYS A 24 -44.39 12.87 5.65
N VAL A 25 -44.55 13.89 6.49
CA VAL A 25 -43.45 14.77 6.91
C VAL A 25 -42.53 13.97 7.81
N VAL A 26 -41.59 13.25 7.20
CA VAL A 26 -40.41 12.76 7.93
C VAL A 26 -39.56 14.00 8.13
N GLY A 27 -39.47 14.50 9.38
CA GLY A 27 -38.84 15.78 9.67
C GLY A 27 -37.55 15.98 8.89
N LYS A 28 -37.43 17.12 8.20
CA LYS A 28 -36.27 17.48 7.35
C LYS A 28 -34.93 17.20 8.04
N GLU A 29 -34.89 17.34 9.36
CA GLU A 29 -33.77 17.03 10.24
C GLU A 29 -33.35 15.55 10.22
N ALA A 30 -34.30 14.61 10.22
CA ALA A 30 -34.01 13.17 10.16
C ALA A 30 -33.38 12.77 8.81
N ILE A 31 -33.85 13.36 7.71
CA ILE A 31 -33.33 13.10 6.35
C ILE A 31 -31.96 13.77 6.14
N LEU A 32 -31.73 14.94 6.74
CA LEU A 32 -30.42 15.59 6.74
C LEU A 32 -29.40 14.81 7.58
N ALA A 33 -29.80 14.31 8.76
CA ALA A 33 -28.94 13.50 9.62
C ALA A 33 -28.51 12.18 8.96
N GLU A 34 -29.43 11.46 8.30
CA GLU A 34 -29.11 10.22 7.57
C GLU A 34 -28.11 10.47 6.42
N ARG A 35 -28.27 11.60 5.70
CA ARG A 35 -27.35 12.01 4.63
C ARG A 35 -25.98 12.41 5.15
N GLU A 36 -25.91 13.11 6.27
CA GLU A 36 -24.65 13.49 6.89
C GLU A 36 -23.90 12.27 7.42
N GLU A 37 -24.60 11.31 8.05
CA GLU A 37 -24.00 10.06 8.51
C GLU A 37 -23.47 9.22 7.33
N LYS A 38 -24.24 9.16 6.23
CA LYS A 38 -23.80 8.47 5.01
C LYS A 38 -22.56 9.14 4.39
N ARG A 39 -22.53 10.48 4.30
CA ARG A 39 -21.34 11.22 3.82
C ARG A 39 -20.12 10.97 4.71
N ARG A 40 -20.26 11.05 6.03
CA ARG A 40 -19.15 10.78 6.97
C ARG A 40 -18.60 9.35 6.83
N LYS A 41 -19.47 8.36 6.61
CA LYS A 41 -19.04 6.97 6.36
C LYS A 41 -18.32 6.82 5.01
N GLU A 42 -18.82 7.48 3.97
CA GLU A 42 -18.18 7.46 2.64
C GLU A 42 -16.83 8.17 2.62
N GLU A 43 -16.71 9.32 3.30
CA GLU A 43 -15.45 10.06 3.44
C GLU A 43 -14.40 9.25 4.20
N LYS A 44 -14.75 8.69 5.36
CA LYS A 44 -13.84 7.81 6.12
C LYS A 44 -13.39 6.60 5.29
N LYS A 45 -14.31 6.00 4.51
CA LYS A 45 -13.98 4.87 3.63
C LYS A 45 -13.07 5.27 2.47
N LYS A 46 -13.24 6.48 1.92
CA LYS A 46 -12.35 7.03 0.89
C LYS A 46 -10.96 7.31 1.46
N GLU A 47 -10.86 7.97 2.61
CA GLU A 47 -9.59 8.23 3.28
C GLU A 47 -8.84 6.94 3.62
N GLU A 48 -9.53 5.94 4.17
CA GLU A 48 -8.91 4.65 4.48
C GLU A 48 -8.44 3.91 3.22
N LYS A 49 -9.22 3.98 2.13
CA LYS A 49 -8.84 3.39 0.84
C LYS A 49 -7.63 4.09 0.24
N GLU A 50 -7.58 5.42 0.28
CA GLU A 50 -6.42 6.19 -0.19
C GLU A 50 -5.17 5.91 0.65
N ARG A 51 -5.30 5.86 1.98
CA ARG A 51 -4.17 5.53 2.87
C ARG A 51 -3.63 4.13 2.58
N ARG A 52 -4.52 3.12 2.45
CA ARG A 52 -4.15 1.76 2.06
C ARG A 52 -3.49 1.72 0.69
N LYS A 53 -3.99 2.49 -0.29
CA LYS A 53 -3.41 2.54 -1.63
C LYS A 53 -1.98 3.12 -1.58
N ARG A 54 -1.78 4.22 -0.87
CA ARG A 54 -0.45 4.83 -0.69
C ARG A 54 0.51 3.88 0.04
N GLU A 55 0.06 3.21 1.10
CA GLU A 55 0.87 2.21 1.82
C GLU A 55 1.27 1.03 0.90
N MET A 56 0.34 0.54 0.06
CA MET A 56 0.62 -0.51 -0.91
C MET A 56 1.59 -0.06 -2.01
N GLU A 57 1.40 1.14 -2.56
CA GLU A 57 2.29 1.72 -3.58
C GLU A 57 3.70 1.93 -3.02
N LEU A 58 3.84 2.45 -1.79
CA LEU A 58 5.12 2.59 -1.10
C LEU A 58 5.79 1.24 -0.86
N LYS A 59 5.05 0.24 -0.38
CA LYS A 59 5.57 -1.10 -0.14
C LYS A 59 5.98 -1.80 -1.44
N GLN A 60 5.26 -1.55 -2.52
CA GLN A 60 5.61 -2.08 -3.84
C GLN A 60 6.88 -1.41 -4.37
N ALA A 61 6.96 -0.08 -4.31
CA ALA A 61 8.16 0.66 -4.68
C ALA A 61 9.37 0.25 -3.84
N GLU A 62 9.20 0.00 -2.53
CA GLU A 62 10.27 -0.50 -1.67
C GLU A 62 10.73 -1.90 -2.09
N ARG A 63 9.79 -2.81 -2.42
CA ARG A 63 10.12 -4.14 -2.93
C ARG A 63 10.83 -4.08 -4.28
N ASP A 64 10.44 -3.15 -5.14
CA ASP A 64 11.04 -2.97 -6.45
C ASP A 64 12.44 -2.37 -6.32
N MET A 65 12.61 -1.35 -5.48
CA MET A 65 13.92 -0.82 -5.10
C MET A 65 14.80 -1.91 -4.50
N GLN A 66 14.28 -2.73 -3.58
CA GLN A 66 15.03 -3.84 -2.97
C GLN A 66 15.44 -4.89 -4.00
N ARG A 67 14.60 -5.21 -4.99
CA ARG A 67 14.95 -6.17 -6.06
C ARG A 67 15.90 -5.57 -7.10
N ALA A 68 15.87 -4.25 -7.29
CA ALA A 68 16.75 -3.50 -8.16
C ALA A 68 18.13 -3.20 -7.54
N VAL A 69 18.35 -3.49 -6.25
CA VAL A 69 19.67 -3.31 -5.64
C VAL A 69 20.66 -4.31 -6.23
N ASN A 70 21.74 -3.77 -6.80
CA ASN A 70 22.87 -4.56 -7.28
C ASN A 70 23.48 -5.36 -6.12
N PRO A 71 23.64 -6.70 -6.25
CA PRO A 71 24.19 -7.55 -5.19
C PRO A 71 25.59 -7.12 -4.73
N LYS A 72 26.41 -6.52 -5.60
CA LYS A 72 27.74 -6.00 -5.22
C LYS A 72 27.68 -4.74 -4.36
N GLU A 73 26.62 -3.94 -4.52
CA GLU A 73 26.45 -2.68 -3.79
C GLU A 73 25.59 -2.81 -2.55
N MET A 74 24.86 -3.93 -2.41
CA MET A 74 23.90 -4.17 -1.33
C MET A 74 24.51 -3.94 0.06
N PHE A 75 25.72 -4.45 0.30
CA PHE A 75 26.39 -4.31 1.60
C PHE A 75 27.15 -3.01 1.76
N LEU A 76 27.53 -2.33 0.68
CA LEU A 76 28.28 -1.07 0.73
C LEU A 76 27.48 0.06 1.40
N LYS A 77 26.15 -0.05 1.39
CA LYS A 77 25.23 0.88 2.06
C LYS A 77 25.01 0.55 3.54
N GLU A 78 25.40 -0.64 4.00
CA GLU A 78 25.28 -1.07 5.40
C GLU A 78 26.52 -0.67 6.21
N THR A 79 26.89 0.61 6.12
CA THR A 79 28.03 1.19 6.85
C THR A 79 27.80 1.24 8.36
N ASP A 80 26.56 1.07 8.81
CA ASP A 80 26.17 0.90 10.21
C ASP A 80 26.61 -0.46 10.78
N LYS A 81 26.86 -1.46 9.93
CA LYS A 81 27.20 -2.84 10.34
C LYS A 81 28.59 -3.28 9.92
N TYR A 82 29.13 -2.68 8.88
CA TYR A 82 30.40 -3.10 8.28
C TYR A 82 31.29 -1.88 8.01
N SER A 83 32.57 -2.02 8.32
CA SER A 83 33.55 -0.93 8.13
C SER A 83 34.40 -1.11 6.88
N ARG A 84 34.58 -2.34 6.40
CA ARG A 84 35.44 -2.66 5.25
C ARG A 84 34.78 -3.68 4.35
N PHE A 85 35.02 -3.52 3.06
CA PHE A 85 34.45 -4.34 1.99
C PHE A 85 35.56 -4.77 1.02
N ASP A 86 35.38 -5.94 0.45
CA ASP A 86 36.22 -6.49 -0.58
C ASP A 86 35.95 -5.76 -1.93
N PRO A 87 36.97 -5.23 -2.61
CA PRO A 87 36.79 -4.40 -3.81
C PRO A 87 36.30 -5.20 -5.03
N ASP A 88 36.58 -6.49 -5.11
CA ASP A 88 36.22 -7.32 -6.26
C ASP A 88 34.77 -7.85 -6.16
N THR A 89 34.40 -8.27 -4.95
CA THR A 89 33.12 -8.93 -4.66
C THR A 89 32.09 -8.01 -4.00
N GLY A 90 32.51 -6.91 -3.37
CA GLY A 90 31.64 -6.02 -2.59
C GLY A 90 31.18 -6.61 -1.25
N LEU A 91 31.74 -7.76 -0.84
CA LEU A 91 31.38 -8.42 0.41
C LEU A 91 32.06 -7.73 1.60
N PRO A 92 31.37 -7.50 2.73
CA PRO A 92 31.99 -7.01 3.93
C PRO A 92 33.01 -8.01 4.45
N THR A 93 34.18 -7.49 4.81
CA THR A 93 35.30 -8.25 5.38
C THR A 93 35.43 -8.00 6.87
N HIS A 94 35.03 -6.81 7.33
CA HIS A 94 35.11 -6.42 8.73
C HIS A 94 33.77 -5.88 9.23
N ASP A 95 33.49 -6.08 10.52
CA ASP A 95 32.34 -5.50 11.20
C ASP A 95 32.50 -3.99 11.43
N VAL A 96 31.49 -3.36 12.04
CA VAL A 96 31.47 -1.92 12.36
C VAL A 96 32.63 -1.49 13.27
N GLU A 97 33.15 -2.40 14.10
CA GLU A 97 34.30 -2.13 14.99
C GLU A 97 35.65 -2.29 14.28
N GLY A 98 35.65 -2.72 13.01
CA GLY A 98 36.88 -2.98 12.26
C GLY A 98 37.53 -4.31 12.61
N LYS A 99 36.78 -5.27 13.18
CA LYS A 99 37.25 -6.64 13.39
C LYS A 99 36.87 -7.50 12.18
N GLU A 100 37.76 -8.41 11.80
CA GLU A 100 37.50 -9.35 10.72
C GLU A 100 36.29 -10.23 11.02
N LEU A 101 35.42 -10.38 10.02
CA LEU A 101 34.26 -11.24 10.14
C LEU A 101 34.68 -12.71 10.26
N SER A 102 34.00 -13.44 11.14
CA SER A 102 34.22 -14.88 11.28
C SER A 102 33.84 -15.62 9.98
N LYS A 103 34.43 -16.81 9.78
CA LYS A 103 34.12 -17.70 8.64
C LYS A 103 32.61 -17.98 8.48
N GLY A 104 31.87 -18.05 9.59
CA GLY A 104 30.41 -18.22 9.59
C GLY A 104 29.67 -16.98 9.08
N GLN A 105 30.09 -15.80 9.52
CA GLN A 105 29.52 -14.53 9.05
C GLN A 105 29.82 -14.29 7.57
N LEU A 106 31.05 -14.53 7.11
CA LEU A 106 31.41 -14.43 5.70
C LEU A 106 30.55 -15.35 4.82
N LYS A 107 30.35 -16.62 5.24
CA LYS A 107 29.45 -17.55 4.53
C LYS A 107 28.01 -17.04 4.51
N LYS A 108 27.52 -16.46 5.61
CA LYS A 108 26.17 -15.91 5.69
C LYS A 108 25.99 -14.74 4.73
N VAL A 109 26.94 -13.81 4.72
CA VAL A 109 26.89 -12.63 3.85
C VAL A 109 27.00 -13.02 2.38
N LYS A 110 27.88 -13.96 2.03
CA LYS A 110 27.96 -14.52 0.68
C LYS A 110 26.62 -15.13 0.23
N LYS A 111 25.98 -15.94 1.10
CA LYS A 111 24.67 -16.54 0.78
C LYS A 111 23.57 -15.49 0.60
N LEU A 112 23.62 -14.40 1.36
CA LEU A 112 22.69 -13.28 1.18
C LEU A 112 22.92 -12.57 -0.16
N GLN A 113 24.18 -12.36 -0.55
CA GLN A 113 24.53 -11.80 -1.85
C GLN A 113 24.03 -12.67 -3.01
N GLU A 114 24.30 -13.98 -2.98
CA GLU A 114 23.84 -14.94 -4.00
C GLU A 114 22.30 -14.99 -4.08
N ALA A 115 21.61 -14.87 -2.95
CA ALA A 115 20.15 -14.82 -2.93
C ALA A 115 19.61 -13.52 -3.55
N GLN A 116 20.31 -12.41 -3.36
CA GLN A 116 19.97 -11.12 -3.97
C GLN A 116 20.28 -11.11 -5.47
N GLU A 117 21.41 -11.69 -5.88
CA GLU A 117 21.80 -11.83 -7.28
C GLU A 117 20.71 -12.51 -8.10
N LYS A 118 20.16 -13.64 -7.61
CA LYS A 118 19.03 -14.33 -8.27
C LYS A 118 17.77 -13.48 -8.38
N LYS A 119 17.52 -12.56 -7.44
CA LYS A 119 16.38 -11.63 -7.51
C LYS A 119 16.65 -10.52 -8.51
N TYR A 120 17.87 -10.00 -8.51
CA TYR A 120 18.32 -8.93 -9.39
C TYR A 120 18.37 -9.40 -10.85
N GLU A 121 18.85 -10.63 -11.12
CA GLU A 121 18.80 -11.25 -12.45
C GLU A 121 17.37 -11.35 -13.00
N LYS A 122 16.42 -11.79 -12.16
CA LYS A 122 15.00 -11.83 -12.55
C LYS A 122 14.44 -10.44 -12.83
N TYR A 123 14.78 -9.46 -11.99
CA TYR A 123 14.40 -8.07 -12.20
C TYR A 123 14.97 -7.52 -13.51
N LEU A 124 16.25 -7.77 -13.80
CA LEU A 124 16.87 -7.37 -15.06
C LEU A 124 16.19 -8.02 -16.27
N ALA A 125 15.80 -9.29 -16.16
CA ALA A 125 15.05 -9.97 -17.22
C ALA A 125 13.68 -9.33 -17.46
N GLU A 126 12.93 -9.04 -16.39
CA GLU A 126 11.62 -8.37 -16.46
C GLU A 126 11.74 -6.94 -17.03
N VAL A 127 12.74 -6.17 -16.58
CA VAL A 127 13.02 -4.83 -17.11
C VAL A 127 13.38 -4.88 -18.58
N LYS A 128 14.23 -5.83 -18.99
CA LYS A 128 14.62 -6.02 -20.39
C LYS A 128 13.42 -6.38 -21.27
N GLU A 129 12.49 -7.19 -20.76
CA GLU A 129 11.26 -7.55 -21.47
C GLU A 129 10.27 -6.38 -21.55
N SER A 130 10.21 -5.52 -20.53
CA SER A 130 9.31 -4.35 -20.53
C SER A 130 9.76 -3.19 -21.43
N VAL A 131 11.06 -3.16 -21.80
CA VAL A 131 11.67 -2.11 -22.63
C VAL A 131 11.84 -2.54 -24.09
N GLY A 132 11.71 -3.83 -24.39
CA GLY A 132 11.76 -4.39 -25.76
C GLY A 132 10.40 -4.49 -26.42
#